data_AF-A0A352GQV3-F1
#
_entry.id   AF-A0A352GQV3-F1
#
_cell.length_a   1.000
_cell.length_b   1.000
_cell.length_c   1.000
_cell.angle_alpha   90.00
_cell.angle_beta   90.00
_cell.angle_gamma   90.00
#
_symmetry.space_group_name_H-M   'P 1'
#
loop_
_entity.id
_entity.type
_entity.pdbx_description
1 polymer ?
#
loop_
_entity_poly.entity_id
_entity_poly.type
_entity_poly.pdbx_seq_one_letter_code
_entity_poly.pdbx_strand_id
1 'polypeptide(L)'
;MSAPDDSQRMVIDFLADPAAFGLPPGTEVARQETHVSHIFLAGDRAYKLKKQVRFPYLDFSTLEARRRACEVEVTINRRTAPTIYLGTVAVTDEGGGRLALGGAGAPVDWLVEMRRFPDGALFTHLADAGALNRRLMESLADGIQAFHAAAEIDREHGGASGIRAIIDNNDASFRGAQGGLFNADDIDVLTAGSRQLQNSLAGLLDARRDGGRVRHCHGDLHLANICLFEDAPTLFDAIEFNDAFARIDVLYDLAFLLMDLDLRGHRRLASFVLNRYLDRVPLDGGDLDGLALMPLFLSMRAAVRAHVGASQAAALADAAESRRRAGRAREYFFRALQ
;
A
#
# COMPACT_ATOMS: atom_id res chain seq x y z
N MET A 1 -18.61 -7.80 21.00
CA MET A 1 -17.13 -7.95 21.01
C MET A 1 -16.84 -9.44 21.20
N SER A 2 -16.55 -10.16 20.13
CA SER A 2 -16.02 -11.53 20.21
C SER A 2 -14.52 -11.42 20.47
N ALA A 3 -13.97 -12.22 21.37
CA ALA A 3 -12.54 -12.25 21.63
C ALA A 3 -11.76 -12.50 20.33
N PRO A 4 -10.64 -11.80 20.07
CA PRO A 4 -9.75 -12.15 18.99
C PRO A 4 -8.89 -13.37 19.40
N ASP A 5 -8.52 -14.19 18.40
CA ASP A 5 -7.23 -14.90 18.29
C ASP A 5 -7.19 -16.46 18.37
N ASP A 6 -8.19 -17.19 18.90
CA ASP A 6 -8.01 -18.65 19.07
C ASP A 6 -7.98 -19.47 17.75
N SER A 7 -8.65 -19.01 16.69
CA SER A 7 -8.77 -19.78 15.44
C SER A 7 -7.51 -19.78 14.57
N GLN A 8 -6.70 -18.72 14.62
CA GLN A 8 -5.43 -18.64 13.87
C GLN A 8 -4.21 -18.88 14.74
N ARG A 9 -4.34 -18.95 16.07
CA ARG A 9 -3.22 -19.10 16.99
C ARG A 9 -2.36 -20.33 16.69
N MET A 10 -2.98 -21.49 16.45
CA MET A 10 -2.24 -22.71 16.09
C MET A 10 -1.42 -22.54 14.79
N VAL A 11 -1.97 -21.83 13.80
CA VAL A 11 -1.27 -21.55 12.53
C VAL A 11 -0.13 -20.56 12.75
N ILE A 12 -0.36 -19.52 13.55
CA ILE A 12 0.66 -18.53 13.91
C ILE A 12 1.83 -19.17 14.67
N ASP A 13 1.53 -20.01 15.66
CA ASP A 13 2.53 -20.69 16.46
C ASP A 13 3.32 -21.68 15.61
N PHE A 14 2.66 -22.41 14.70
CA PHE A 14 3.32 -23.27 13.71
C PHE A 14 4.27 -22.46 12.80
N LEU A 15 3.81 -21.33 12.25
CA LEU A 15 4.63 -20.50 11.35
C LEU A 15 5.73 -19.72 12.08
N ALA A 16 5.72 -19.66 13.42
CA ALA A 16 6.84 -19.12 14.19
C ALA A 16 7.99 -20.13 14.35
N ASP A 17 7.76 -21.42 14.10
CA ASP A 17 8.77 -22.47 14.21
C ASP A 17 9.54 -22.62 12.88
N PRO A 18 10.89 -22.50 12.86
CA PRO A 18 11.69 -22.76 11.65
C PRO A 18 11.46 -24.15 11.03
N ALA A 19 11.06 -25.15 11.83
CA ALA A 19 10.76 -26.49 11.33
C ALA A 19 9.57 -26.52 10.36
N ALA A 20 8.63 -25.57 10.48
CA ALA A 20 7.51 -25.43 9.55
C ALA A 20 7.95 -25.16 8.10
N PHE A 21 9.15 -24.60 7.93
CA PHE A 21 9.74 -24.24 6.65
C PHE A 21 10.90 -25.17 6.25
N GLY A 22 11.11 -26.27 7.00
CA GLY A 22 12.24 -27.17 6.78
C GLY A 22 13.61 -26.55 7.09
N LEU A 23 13.65 -25.49 7.91
CA LEU A 23 14.88 -24.81 8.27
C LEU A 23 15.58 -25.49 9.46
N PRO A 24 16.91 -25.38 9.58
CA PRO A 24 17.65 -25.96 10.70
C PRO A 24 17.16 -25.44 12.07
N PRO A 25 17.20 -26.26 13.14
CA PRO A 25 16.88 -25.81 14.49
C PRO A 25 17.73 -24.61 14.92
N GLY A 26 17.10 -23.64 15.60
CA GLY A 26 17.74 -22.39 16.03
C GLY A 26 17.78 -21.29 14.96
N THR A 27 17.24 -21.53 13.76
CA THR A 27 17.04 -20.47 12.76
C THR A 27 15.93 -19.54 13.23
N GLU A 28 16.17 -18.23 13.22
CA GLU A 28 15.16 -17.25 13.58
C GLU A 28 14.13 -17.08 12.45
N VAL A 29 12.84 -17.14 12.80
CA VAL A 29 11.74 -16.70 11.94
C VAL A 29 11.24 -15.36 12.44
N ALA A 30 11.61 -14.28 11.74
CA ALA A 30 11.17 -12.96 12.15
C ALA A 30 9.70 -12.75 11.77
N ARG A 31 8.88 -12.29 12.71
CA ARG A 31 7.47 -11.97 12.50
C ARG A 31 7.26 -10.47 12.44
N GLN A 32 6.63 -10.00 11.38
CA GLN A 32 6.15 -8.64 11.23
C GLN A 32 4.63 -8.62 11.18
N GLU A 33 4.03 -7.55 11.66
CA GLU A 33 2.58 -7.38 11.63
C GLU A 33 2.18 -6.13 10.89
N THR A 34 1.18 -6.29 10.02
CA THR A 34 0.46 -5.18 9.41
C THR A 34 -0.93 -5.08 10.01
N HIS A 35 -1.72 -4.12 9.53
CA HIS A 35 -3.10 -3.94 9.96
C HIS A 35 -3.96 -5.20 9.70
N VAL A 36 -3.67 -5.95 8.62
CA VAL A 36 -4.52 -7.05 8.13
C VAL A 36 -3.74 -8.35 7.88
N SER A 37 -2.45 -8.42 8.22
CA SER A 37 -1.62 -9.60 7.95
C SER A 37 -0.52 -9.80 8.99
N HIS A 38 -0.08 -11.05 9.11
CA HIS A 38 1.20 -11.43 9.70
C HIS A 38 2.16 -11.83 8.59
N ILE A 39 3.42 -11.42 8.67
CA ILE A 39 4.47 -11.74 7.71
C ILE A 39 5.56 -12.50 8.46
N PHE A 40 5.86 -13.71 8.02
CA PHE A 40 6.90 -14.56 8.58
C PHE A 40 8.08 -14.60 7.61
N LEU A 41 9.25 -14.16 8.07
CA LEU A 41 10.48 -14.14 7.29
C LEU A 41 11.32 -15.36 7.68
N ALA A 42 11.40 -16.35 6.78
CA ALA A 42 11.99 -17.65 7.03
C ALA A 42 13.03 -17.96 5.93
N GLY A 43 14.32 -17.89 6.27
CA GLY A 43 15.40 -18.09 5.29
C GLY A 43 15.32 -17.06 4.15
N ASP A 44 15.29 -17.55 2.91
CA ASP A 44 15.15 -16.76 1.67
C ASP A 44 13.69 -16.54 1.24
N ARG A 45 12.73 -16.87 2.11
CA ARG A 45 11.29 -16.76 1.87
C ARG A 45 10.60 -15.84 2.87
N ALA A 46 9.47 -15.30 2.43
CA ALA A 46 8.53 -14.57 3.25
C ALA A 46 7.12 -15.11 3.02
N TYR A 47 6.38 -15.33 4.11
CA TYR A 47 5.03 -15.89 4.06
C TYR A 47 4.04 -14.91 4.69
N LYS A 48 3.05 -14.46 3.92
CA LYS A 48 2.03 -13.52 4.40
C LYS A 48 0.74 -14.26 4.70
N LEU A 49 0.40 -14.32 5.99
CA LEU A 49 -0.87 -14.83 6.52
C LEU A 49 -1.86 -13.67 6.66
N LYS A 50 -3.04 -13.78 6.07
CA LYS A 50 -4.12 -12.80 6.27
C LYS A 50 -4.75 -12.97 7.66
N LYS A 51 -4.89 -11.88 8.41
CA LYS A 51 -5.59 -11.89 9.70
C LYS A 51 -7.07 -12.21 9.48
N GLN A 52 -7.66 -13.02 10.34
CA GLN A 52 -9.09 -13.33 10.30
C GLN A 52 -9.90 -12.14 10.84
N VAL A 53 -10.14 -11.16 9.98
CA VAL A 53 -10.82 -9.91 10.32
C VAL A 53 -11.91 -9.57 9.32
N ARG A 54 -12.85 -8.72 9.74
CA ARG A 54 -13.86 -8.12 8.87
C ARG A 54 -13.98 -6.64 9.17
N PHE A 55 -13.69 -5.81 8.18
CA PHE A 55 -13.83 -4.36 8.17
C PHE A 55 -14.86 -3.94 7.11
N PRO A 56 -15.37 -2.70 7.13
CA PRO A 56 -16.32 -2.22 6.12
C PRO A 56 -15.82 -2.32 4.67
N TYR A 57 -14.50 -2.31 4.47
CA TYR A 57 -13.84 -2.35 3.18
C TYR A 57 -13.07 -3.66 2.89
N LEU A 58 -13.14 -4.65 3.81
CA LEU A 58 -12.34 -5.87 3.73
C LEU A 58 -12.97 -7.03 4.49
N ASP A 59 -13.07 -8.21 3.89
CA ASP A 59 -13.56 -9.40 4.58
C ASP A 59 -12.61 -10.60 4.41
N PHE A 60 -11.89 -10.94 5.48
CA PHE A 60 -11.03 -12.11 5.63
C PHE A 60 -11.56 -13.08 6.70
N SER A 61 -12.84 -12.98 7.05
CA SER A 61 -13.42 -13.71 8.18
C SER A 61 -13.54 -15.22 7.96
N THR A 62 -13.55 -15.69 6.71
CA THR A 62 -13.65 -17.11 6.34
C THR A 62 -12.37 -17.61 5.67
N LEU A 63 -12.12 -18.92 5.78
CA LEU A 63 -10.97 -19.57 5.12
C LEU A 63 -10.98 -19.34 3.61
N GLU A 64 -12.14 -19.48 2.98
CA GLU A 64 -12.32 -19.27 1.54
C GLU A 64 -12.11 -17.81 1.12
N ALA A 65 -12.51 -16.85 1.97
CA ALA A 65 -12.20 -15.44 1.73
C ALA A 65 -10.68 -15.18 1.78
N ARG A 66 -9.97 -15.79 2.73
CA ARG A 66 -8.50 -15.67 2.81
C ARG A 66 -7.79 -16.35 1.64
N ARG A 67 -8.25 -17.52 1.19
CA ARG A 67 -7.74 -18.20 -0.02
C ARG A 67 -7.82 -17.27 -1.22
N ARG A 68 -9.02 -16.76 -1.53
CA ARG A 68 -9.25 -15.86 -2.66
C ARG A 68 -8.42 -14.58 -2.56
N ALA A 69 -8.32 -14.00 -1.36
CA ALA A 69 -7.50 -12.82 -1.14
C ALA A 69 -6.01 -13.07 -1.45
N CYS A 70 -5.46 -14.23 -1.04
CA CYS A 70 -4.08 -14.60 -1.37
C CYS A 70 -3.89 -14.76 -2.89
N GLU A 71 -4.84 -15.39 -3.57
CA GLU A 71 -4.80 -15.59 -5.03
C GLU A 71 -4.86 -14.27 -5.81
N VAL A 72 -5.74 -13.35 -5.38
CA VAL A 72 -5.84 -12.02 -5.96
C VAL A 72 -4.55 -11.23 -5.70
N GLU A 73 -4.00 -11.25 -4.49
CA GLU A 73 -2.75 -10.55 -4.17
C GLU A 73 -1.60 -11.00 -5.08
N VAL A 74 -1.42 -12.31 -5.24
CA VAL A 74 -0.40 -12.89 -6.14
C VAL A 74 -0.62 -12.42 -7.57
N THR A 75 -1.87 -12.46 -8.04
CA THR A 75 -2.21 -12.05 -9.42
C THR A 75 -1.90 -10.58 -9.65
N ILE A 76 -2.30 -9.71 -8.72
CA ILE A 76 -2.08 -8.26 -8.80
C ILE A 76 -0.60 -7.93 -8.74
N ASN A 77 0.12 -8.46 -7.77
CA ASN A 77 1.48 -8.04 -7.51
C ASN A 77 2.51 -8.67 -8.46
N ARG A 78 2.20 -9.78 -9.13
CA ARG A 78 3.06 -10.31 -10.21
C ARG A 78 3.19 -9.36 -11.40
N ARG A 79 2.31 -8.37 -11.55
CA ARG A 79 2.41 -7.34 -12.60
C ARG A 79 3.67 -6.48 -12.45
N THR A 80 4.14 -6.27 -11.22
CA THR A 80 5.29 -5.40 -10.90
C THR A 80 6.42 -6.13 -10.18
N ALA A 81 6.14 -7.26 -9.54
CA ALA A 81 7.08 -8.04 -8.77
C ALA A 81 6.94 -9.57 -9.02
N PRO A 82 7.01 -10.03 -10.29
CA PRO A 82 6.76 -11.43 -10.64
C PRO A 82 7.73 -12.42 -9.99
N THR A 83 8.96 -11.98 -9.71
CA THR A 83 9.98 -12.82 -9.05
C THR A 83 9.81 -12.82 -7.53
N ILE A 84 9.20 -11.79 -6.93
CA ILE A 84 8.92 -11.75 -5.49
C ILE A 84 7.72 -12.63 -5.16
N TYR A 85 6.62 -12.57 -5.91
CA TYR A 85 5.38 -13.30 -5.60
C TYR A 85 5.36 -14.70 -6.24
N LEU A 86 5.68 -15.72 -5.44
CA LEU A 86 5.87 -17.09 -5.90
C LEU A 86 4.58 -17.87 -6.06
N GLY A 87 3.56 -17.58 -5.26
CA GLY A 87 2.27 -18.25 -5.34
C GLY A 87 1.48 -18.21 -4.04
N THR A 88 0.51 -19.10 -3.92
CA THR A 88 -0.20 -19.36 -2.67
C THR A 88 0.19 -20.74 -2.15
N VAL A 89 0.28 -20.88 -0.83
CA VAL A 89 0.54 -22.16 -0.17
C VAL A 89 -0.43 -22.34 1.00
N ALA A 90 -0.96 -23.56 1.12
CA ALA A 90 -1.87 -23.90 2.22
C ALA A 90 -1.09 -24.29 3.47
N VAL A 91 -1.61 -23.94 4.64
CA VAL A 91 -1.29 -24.64 5.89
C VAL A 91 -2.34 -25.73 6.04
N THR A 92 -1.92 -26.97 6.20
CA THR A 92 -2.79 -28.15 6.23
C THR A 92 -2.75 -28.85 7.60
N ASP A 93 -3.87 -29.41 8.03
CA ASP A 93 -3.92 -30.34 9.18
C ASP A 93 -3.77 -31.79 8.68
N GLU A 94 -2.63 -32.39 9.02
CA GLU A 94 -2.26 -33.78 8.68
C GLU A 94 -2.86 -34.80 9.68
N GLY A 95 -3.80 -34.37 10.51
CA GLY A 95 -4.46 -35.16 11.52
C GLY A 95 -3.76 -35.12 12.88
N GLY A 96 -4.57 -35.09 13.94
CA GLY A 96 -4.08 -35.04 15.32
C GLY A 96 -3.47 -33.70 15.71
N GLY A 97 -3.82 -32.61 15.02
CA GLY A 97 -3.30 -31.26 15.27
C GLY A 97 -1.89 -31.03 14.74
N ARG A 98 -1.38 -31.93 13.89
CA ARG A 98 -0.07 -31.76 13.23
C ARG A 98 -0.25 -30.92 11.98
N LEU A 99 0.29 -29.72 11.98
CA LEU A 99 0.26 -28.83 10.83
C LEU A 99 1.44 -29.08 9.89
N ALA A 100 1.22 -28.88 8.60
CA ALA A 100 2.25 -28.87 7.56
C ALA A 100 2.05 -27.70 6.61
N LEU A 101 3.14 -27.26 5.97
CA LEU A 101 3.11 -26.26 4.92
C LEU A 101 3.07 -26.97 3.55
N GLY A 102 2.00 -26.77 2.79
CA GLY A 102 1.80 -27.44 1.50
C GLY A 102 1.63 -28.96 1.60
N GLY A 103 1.11 -29.47 2.72
CA GLY A 103 0.90 -30.90 2.94
C GLY A 103 -0.33 -31.46 2.21
N ALA A 104 -0.68 -32.71 2.53
CA ALA A 104 -1.79 -33.43 1.88
C ALA A 104 -3.11 -33.39 2.68
N GLY A 105 -3.06 -32.84 3.90
CA GLY A 105 -4.21 -32.69 4.79
C GLY A 105 -5.21 -31.63 4.35
N ALA A 106 -6.23 -31.40 5.17
CA ALA A 106 -7.24 -30.37 4.91
C ALA A 106 -6.64 -28.97 5.15
N PRO A 107 -6.79 -28.00 4.24
CA PRO A 107 -6.36 -26.62 4.47
C PRO A 107 -7.05 -26.01 5.69
N VAL A 108 -6.25 -25.44 6.60
CA VAL A 108 -6.71 -24.67 7.77
C VAL A 108 -6.42 -23.18 7.62
N ASP A 109 -5.46 -22.80 6.77
CA ASP A 109 -5.26 -21.42 6.32
C ASP A 109 -4.50 -21.36 4.98
N TRP A 110 -4.38 -20.15 4.42
CA TRP A 110 -3.67 -19.88 3.17
C TRP A 110 -2.68 -18.74 3.35
N LEU A 111 -1.53 -18.87 2.72
CA LEU A 111 -0.45 -17.89 2.73
C LEU A 111 -0.15 -17.43 1.30
N VAL A 112 0.27 -16.18 1.17
CA VAL A 112 1.04 -15.74 0.00
C VAL A 112 2.50 -16.11 0.26
N GLU A 113 3.08 -16.90 -0.65
CA GLU A 113 4.51 -17.25 -0.63
C GLU A 113 5.29 -16.26 -1.48
N MET A 114 6.36 -15.70 -0.90
CA MET A 114 7.20 -14.70 -1.53
C MET A 114 8.69 -15.01 -1.36
N ARG A 115 9.52 -14.51 -2.28
CA ARG A 115 10.97 -14.37 -2.01
C ARG A 115 11.18 -13.24 -1.02
N ARG A 116 12.04 -13.48 -0.03
CA ARG A 116 12.49 -12.43 0.88
C ARG A 116 13.52 -11.55 0.18
N PHE A 117 13.34 -10.23 0.27
CA PHE A 117 14.38 -9.27 -0.08
C PHE A 117 15.25 -8.92 1.15
N PRO A 118 16.49 -8.44 0.96
CA PRO A 118 17.40 -8.16 2.07
C PRO A 118 16.82 -7.19 3.10
N ASP A 119 17.19 -7.37 4.36
CA ASP A 119 16.85 -6.40 5.40
C ASP A 119 17.46 -5.03 5.04
N GLY A 120 16.69 -3.95 5.22
CA GLY A 120 17.11 -2.61 4.79
C GLY A 120 16.87 -2.29 3.31
N ALA A 121 16.38 -3.24 2.49
CA ALA A 121 16.13 -2.99 1.07
C ALA A 121 14.89 -2.12 0.77
N LEU A 122 14.00 -1.91 1.75
CA LEU A 122 12.86 -1.00 1.59
C LEU A 122 13.33 0.42 1.29
N PHE A 123 12.64 1.10 0.38
CA PHE A 123 12.98 2.48 0.02
C PHE A 123 12.82 3.45 1.18
N THR A 124 11.99 3.13 2.19
CA THR A 124 11.97 3.87 3.46
C THR A 124 13.31 3.82 4.17
N HIS A 125 13.93 2.63 4.28
CA HIS A 125 15.23 2.47 4.92
C HIS A 125 16.35 3.11 4.10
N LEU A 126 16.30 2.97 2.77
CA LEU A 126 17.25 3.64 1.89
C LEU A 126 17.14 5.17 1.95
N ALA A 127 15.93 5.71 2.13
CA ALA A 127 15.73 7.14 2.34
C ALA A 127 16.37 7.59 3.66
N ASP A 128 16.06 6.89 4.74
CA ASP A 128 16.57 7.20 6.08
C ASP A 128 18.10 7.07 6.17
N ALA A 129 18.69 6.16 5.39
CA ALA A 129 20.14 5.98 5.26
C ALA A 129 20.82 6.92 4.24
N GLY A 130 20.07 7.76 3.52
CA GLY A 130 20.61 8.63 2.48
C GLY A 130 21.15 7.90 1.23
N ALA A 131 20.72 6.66 1.01
CA ALA A 131 21.17 5.79 -0.07
C ALA A 131 20.38 5.97 -1.38
N LEU A 132 19.22 6.65 -1.34
CA LEU A 132 18.48 7.00 -2.54
C LEU A 132 19.28 8.00 -3.40
N ASN A 133 19.36 7.72 -4.69
CA ASN A 133 20.10 8.56 -5.64
C ASN A 133 19.33 8.72 -6.95
N ARG A 134 19.77 9.67 -7.78
CA ARG A 134 19.13 10.00 -9.06
C ARG A 134 18.93 8.79 -9.97
N ARG A 135 19.92 7.91 -10.10
CA ARG A 135 19.83 6.74 -10.99
C ARG A 135 18.74 5.78 -10.53
N LEU A 136 18.66 5.51 -9.22
CA LEU A 136 17.58 4.68 -8.66
C LEU A 136 16.20 5.33 -8.89
N MET A 137 16.08 6.64 -8.71
CA MET A 137 14.83 7.36 -8.92
C MET A 137 14.38 7.37 -10.39
N GLU A 138 15.30 7.55 -11.33
CA GLU A 138 15.00 7.51 -12.76
C GLU A 138 14.60 6.10 -13.20
N SER A 139 15.27 5.06 -12.69
CA SER A 139 14.87 3.66 -12.94
C SER A 139 13.51 3.33 -12.35
N LEU A 140 13.20 3.85 -11.15
CA LEU A 140 11.89 3.69 -10.53
C LEU A 140 10.80 4.37 -11.36
N ALA A 141 11.03 5.59 -11.84
CA ALA A 141 10.10 6.31 -12.69
C ALA A 141 9.83 5.56 -14.02
N ASP A 142 10.87 4.99 -14.64
CA ASP A 142 10.73 4.16 -15.84
C ASP A 142 9.85 2.93 -15.58
N GLY A 143 10.05 2.24 -14.44
CA GLY A 143 9.22 1.10 -14.03
C GLY A 143 7.75 1.46 -13.75
N ILE A 144 7.51 2.56 -13.04
CA ILE A 144 6.15 3.06 -12.76
C ILE A 144 5.44 3.44 -14.05
N GLN A 145 6.13 4.13 -14.96
CA GLN A 145 5.52 4.53 -16.24
C GLN A 145 5.17 3.31 -17.09
N ALA A 146 6.07 2.31 -17.19
CA ALA A 146 5.80 1.08 -17.92
C ALA A 146 4.59 0.33 -17.33
N PHE A 147 4.52 0.25 -16.00
CA PHE A 147 3.37 -0.33 -15.28
C PHE A 147 2.07 0.42 -15.57
N HIS A 148 2.06 1.75 -15.45
CA HIS A 148 0.88 2.56 -15.76
C HIS A 148 0.45 2.43 -17.22
N ALA A 149 1.39 2.40 -18.16
CA ALA A 149 1.10 2.27 -19.59
C ALA A 149 0.46 0.91 -19.94
N ALA A 150 0.84 -0.16 -19.22
CA ALA A 150 0.29 -1.50 -19.40
C ALA A 150 -0.98 -1.78 -18.57
N ALA A 151 -1.27 -0.97 -17.55
CA ALA A 151 -2.43 -1.16 -16.69
C ALA A 151 -3.75 -0.99 -17.45
N GLU A 152 -4.75 -1.78 -17.07
CA GLU A 152 -6.11 -1.77 -17.64
C GLU A 152 -6.72 -0.36 -17.52
N ILE A 153 -7.29 0.14 -18.63
CA ILE A 153 -7.98 1.42 -18.66
C ILE A 153 -9.38 1.25 -18.05
N ASP A 154 -9.74 2.16 -17.17
CA ASP A 154 -11.08 2.25 -16.61
C ASP A 154 -11.72 3.59 -16.97
N ARG A 155 -12.90 3.54 -17.60
CA ARG A 155 -13.68 4.73 -17.97
C ARG A 155 -14.97 4.88 -17.17
N GLU A 156 -15.25 3.95 -16.27
CA GLU A 156 -16.47 3.93 -15.45
C GLU A 156 -16.21 4.50 -14.05
N HIS A 157 -14.98 4.37 -13.55
CA HIS A 157 -14.54 4.84 -12.25
C HIS A 157 -13.62 6.07 -12.34
N GLY A 158 -13.23 6.62 -11.18
CA GLY A 158 -12.34 7.77 -11.11
C GLY A 158 -13.00 9.08 -11.56
N GLY A 159 -12.25 9.92 -12.26
CA GLY A 159 -12.72 11.25 -12.69
C GLY A 159 -13.12 12.16 -11.53
N ALA A 160 -13.99 13.13 -11.80
CA ALA A 160 -14.40 14.11 -10.81
C ALA A 160 -15.12 13.46 -9.62
N SER A 161 -16.03 12.50 -9.89
CA SER A 161 -16.80 11.80 -8.86
C SER A 161 -15.93 10.91 -7.96
N GLY A 162 -14.95 10.20 -8.53
CA GLY A 162 -14.01 9.39 -7.76
C GLY A 162 -13.16 10.24 -6.79
N ILE A 163 -12.62 11.35 -7.26
CA ILE A 163 -11.87 12.29 -6.40
C ILE A 163 -12.76 12.88 -5.30
N ARG A 164 -14.01 13.24 -5.63
CA ARG A 164 -15.00 13.70 -4.64
C ARG A 164 -15.22 12.65 -3.55
N ALA A 165 -15.42 11.39 -3.92
CA ALA A 165 -15.62 10.30 -2.96
C ALA A 165 -14.40 10.10 -2.04
N ILE A 166 -13.17 10.23 -2.55
CA ILE A 166 -11.96 10.15 -1.72
C ILE A 166 -11.91 11.31 -0.72
N ILE A 167 -12.22 12.54 -1.16
CA ILE A 167 -12.26 13.71 -0.26
C ILE A 167 -13.27 13.49 0.87
N ASP A 168 -14.45 12.96 0.54
CA ASP A 168 -15.51 12.72 1.51
C ASP A 168 -15.15 11.59 2.50
N ASN A 169 -14.47 10.54 2.01
CA ASN A 169 -13.94 9.48 2.86
C ASN A 169 -12.80 9.96 3.77
N ASN A 170 -11.95 10.87 3.30
CA ASN A 170 -10.91 11.49 4.11
C ASN A 170 -11.53 12.32 5.24
N ASP A 171 -12.52 13.17 4.94
CA ASP A 171 -13.25 13.96 5.94
C ASP A 171 -13.87 13.05 7.01
N ALA A 172 -14.61 12.02 6.59
CA ALA A 172 -15.22 11.06 7.50
C ALA A 172 -14.16 10.33 8.36
N SER A 173 -13.02 9.96 7.78
CA SER A 173 -11.93 9.29 8.50
C SER A 173 -11.28 10.22 9.55
N PHE A 174 -11.09 11.50 9.23
CA PHE A 174 -10.55 12.47 10.18
C PHE A 174 -11.53 12.76 11.32
N ARG A 175 -12.83 12.92 11.03
CA ARG A 175 -13.85 13.14 12.07
C ARG A 175 -14.08 11.90 12.94
N GLY A 176 -13.85 10.70 12.39
CA GLY A 176 -13.88 9.45 13.14
C GLY A 176 -12.62 9.15 13.94
N ALA A 177 -11.52 9.89 13.70
CA ALA A 177 -10.25 9.66 14.37
C ALA A 177 -10.35 9.99 15.87
N GLN A 178 -10.02 9.02 16.71
CA GLN A 178 -10.07 9.16 18.16
C GLN A 178 -8.91 10.01 18.70
N GLY A 179 -9.11 10.63 19.87
CA GLY A 179 -8.03 11.27 20.62
C GLY A 179 -7.65 12.69 20.19
N GLY A 180 -8.50 13.38 19.41
CA GLY A 180 -8.28 14.79 19.06
C GLY A 180 -6.97 15.04 18.32
N LEU A 181 -6.53 14.06 17.51
CA LEU A 181 -5.22 14.13 16.85
C LEU A 181 -5.14 15.29 15.84
N PHE A 182 -6.29 15.61 15.24
CA PHE A 182 -6.49 16.63 14.22
C PHE A 182 -7.51 17.67 14.72
N ASN A 183 -7.26 18.95 14.46
CA ASN A 183 -8.17 20.03 14.82
C ASN A 183 -9.37 20.06 13.86
N ALA A 184 -10.59 20.24 14.39
CA ALA A 184 -11.81 20.33 13.59
C ALA A 184 -11.78 21.46 12.55
N ASP A 185 -11.25 22.64 12.91
CA ASP A 185 -11.14 23.78 12.02
C ASP A 185 -10.18 23.48 10.86
N ASP A 186 -9.07 22.81 11.14
CA ASP A 186 -8.12 22.39 10.11
C ASP A 186 -8.71 21.31 9.18
N ILE A 187 -9.53 20.39 9.72
CA ILE A 187 -10.27 19.42 8.91
C ILE A 187 -11.23 20.15 7.97
N ASP A 188 -11.98 21.13 8.48
CA ASP A 188 -12.92 21.93 7.69
C ASP A 188 -12.19 22.69 6.57
N VAL A 189 -11.03 23.29 6.87
CA VAL A 189 -10.16 23.96 5.88
C VAL A 189 -9.68 22.99 4.80
N LEU A 190 -9.11 21.84 5.20
CA LEU A 190 -8.62 20.82 4.27
C LEU A 190 -9.73 20.32 3.35
N THR A 191 -10.88 19.97 3.94
CA THR A 191 -12.03 19.45 3.20
C THR A 191 -12.53 20.51 2.23
N ALA A 192 -12.83 21.74 2.70
CA ALA A 192 -13.34 22.82 1.86
C ALA A 192 -12.39 23.18 0.71
N GLY A 193 -11.08 23.32 0.99
CA GLY A 193 -10.06 23.59 -0.02
C GLY A 193 -9.96 22.49 -1.07
N SER A 194 -9.94 21.23 -0.62
CA SER A 194 -9.96 20.07 -1.52
C SER A 194 -11.22 20.04 -2.39
N ARG A 195 -12.39 20.35 -1.80
CA ARG A 195 -13.66 20.41 -2.54
C ARG A 195 -13.65 21.52 -3.59
N GLN A 196 -13.09 22.68 -3.28
CA GLN A 196 -13.00 23.82 -4.18
C GLN A 196 -12.08 23.50 -5.37
N LEU A 197 -10.88 22.97 -5.11
CA LEU A 197 -9.95 22.57 -6.16
C LEU A 197 -10.56 21.48 -7.05
N GLN A 198 -11.13 20.43 -6.46
CA GLN A 198 -11.81 19.36 -7.20
C GLN A 198 -12.93 19.92 -8.10
N ASN A 199 -13.76 20.84 -7.60
CA ASN A 199 -14.83 21.45 -8.39
C ASN A 199 -14.27 22.26 -9.56
N SER A 200 -13.22 23.05 -9.33
CA SER A 200 -12.58 23.88 -10.37
C SER A 200 -11.89 23.04 -11.46
N LEU A 201 -11.46 21.83 -11.11
CA LEU A 201 -10.71 20.91 -11.98
C LEU A 201 -11.56 19.72 -12.45
N ALA A 202 -12.87 19.71 -12.20
CA ALA A 202 -13.75 18.58 -12.50
C ALA A 202 -13.71 18.17 -13.97
N GLY A 203 -13.77 19.16 -14.89
CA GLY A 203 -13.68 18.89 -16.33
C GLY A 203 -12.36 18.25 -16.74
N LEU A 204 -11.24 18.64 -16.12
CA LEU A 204 -9.93 18.03 -16.38
C LEU A 204 -9.86 16.60 -15.82
N LEU A 205 -10.42 16.35 -14.64
CA LEU A 205 -10.49 15.01 -14.05
C LEU A 205 -11.28 14.05 -14.94
N ASP A 206 -12.44 14.48 -15.43
CA ASP A 206 -13.27 13.66 -16.32
C ASP A 206 -12.61 13.49 -17.70
N ALA A 207 -12.01 14.54 -18.27
CA ALA A 207 -11.27 14.43 -19.53
C ALA A 207 -10.11 13.43 -19.44
N ARG A 208 -9.41 13.38 -18.30
CA ARG A 208 -8.35 12.39 -18.05
C ARG A 208 -8.87 10.97 -17.92
N ARG A 209 -10.00 10.76 -17.24
CA ARG A 209 -10.69 9.45 -17.22
C ARG A 209 -11.03 9.00 -18.63
N ASP A 210 -11.70 9.85 -19.40
CA ASP A 210 -12.18 9.52 -20.74
C ASP A 210 -11.00 9.29 -21.71
N GLY A 211 -9.89 10.03 -21.51
CA GLY A 211 -8.60 9.86 -22.17
C GLY A 211 -7.76 8.65 -21.70
N GLY A 212 -8.33 7.81 -20.82
CA GLY A 212 -7.72 6.53 -20.39
C GLY A 212 -6.56 6.69 -19.42
N ARG A 213 -6.58 7.74 -18.59
CA ARG A 213 -5.60 7.97 -17.51
C ARG A 213 -6.06 7.45 -16.16
N VAL A 214 -7.34 7.14 -16.01
CA VAL A 214 -7.81 6.29 -14.92
C VAL A 214 -7.55 4.85 -15.31
N ARG A 215 -6.79 4.15 -14.46
CA ARG A 215 -6.32 2.79 -14.71
C ARG A 215 -6.28 1.99 -13.43
N HIS A 216 -6.21 0.67 -13.56
CA HIS A 216 -5.97 -0.22 -12.42
C HIS A 216 -4.50 -0.14 -11.96
N CYS A 217 -4.16 0.93 -11.23
CA CYS A 217 -2.82 1.27 -10.76
C CYS A 217 -2.41 0.48 -9.51
N HIS A 218 -1.35 0.92 -8.81
CA HIS A 218 -0.87 0.28 -7.58
C HIS A 218 -1.77 0.59 -6.38
N GLY A 219 -2.30 1.81 -6.31
CA GLY A 219 -3.22 2.27 -5.28
C GLY A 219 -2.53 2.73 -3.98
N ASP A 220 -1.40 2.09 -3.62
CA ASP A 220 -0.61 2.41 -2.42
C ASP A 220 0.89 2.65 -2.71
N LEU A 221 1.21 3.41 -3.76
CA LEU A 221 2.58 3.58 -4.29
C LEU A 221 3.46 4.54 -3.45
N HIS A 222 3.82 4.16 -2.22
CA HIS A 222 4.74 4.93 -1.36
C HIS A 222 6.01 4.15 -1.02
N LEU A 223 7.00 4.79 -0.37
CA LEU A 223 8.35 4.21 -0.22
C LEU A 223 8.41 2.90 0.58
N ALA A 224 7.38 2.56 1.35
CA ALA A 224 7.36 1.31 2.11
C ALA A 224 6.89 0.11 1.26
N ASN A 225 6.28 0.40 0.10
CA ASN A 225 5.79 -0.56 -0.89
C ASN A 225 6.71 -0.59 -2.12
N ILE A 226 7.96 -0.16 -1.93
CA ILE A 226 9.02 -0.19 -2.93
C ILE A 226 10.27 -0.75 -2.26
N CYS A 227 10.89 -1.74 -2.89
CA CYS A 227 12.15 -2.33 -2.42
C CYS A 227 13.22 -2.30 -3.51
N LEU A 228 14.48 -2.35 -3.09
CA LEU A 228 15.59 -2.66 -3.98
C LEU A 228 15.80 -4.18 -4.00
N PHE A 229 15.43 -4.82 -5.09
CA PHE A 229 15.52 -6.27 -5.24
C PHE A 229 16.27 -6.61 -6.52
N GLU A 230 17.31 -7.44 -6.40
CA GLU A 230 18.18 -7.81 -7.54
C GLU A 230 18.68 -6.56 -8.30
N ASP A 231 19.13 -5.55 -7.54
CA ASP A 231 19.62 -4.24 -8.02
C ASP A 231 18.59 -3.37 -8.77
N ALA A 232 17.30 -3.72 -8.70
CA ALA A 232 16.21 -2.98 -9.35
C ALA A 232 15.16 -2.47 -8.33
N PRO A 233 14.67 -1.23 -8.47
CA PRO A 233 13.47 -0.77 -7.77
C PRO A 233 12.27 -1.64 -8.17
N THR A 234 11.61 -2.24 -7.20
CA THR A 234 10.48 -3.16 -7.41
C THR A 234 9.28 -2.72 -6.59
N LEU A 235 8.14 -2.52 -7.24
CA LEU A 235 6.87 -2.16 -6.60
C LEU A 235 6.19 -3.43 -6.09
N PHE A 236 5.84 -3.48 -4.82
CA PHE A 236 5.21 -4.64 -4.19
C PHE A 236 4.11 -4.18 -3.22
N ASP A 237 3.23 -5.09 -2.83
CA ASP A 237 2.10 -4.82 -1.92
C ASP A 237 1.10 -3.77 -2.48
N ALA A 238 0.80 -3.86 -3.76
CA ALA A 238 -0.32 -3.15 -4.39
C ALA A 238 -1.67 -3.62 -3.82
N ILE A 239 -2.62 -2.69 -3.72
CA ILE A 239 -3.95 -2.93 -3.12
C ILE A 239 -4.70 -4.00 -3.92
N GLU A 240 -5.09 -5.08 -3.24
CA GLU A 240 -5.74 -6.25 -3.83
C GLU A 240 -7.23 -6.40 -3.47
N PHE A 241 -7.72 -5.59 -2.53
CA PHE A 241 -9.02 -5.84 -1.88
C PHE A 241 -10.10 -4.81 -2.14
N ASN A 242 -9.75 -3.67 -2.76
CA ASN A 242 -10.72 -2.63 -3.08
C ASN A 242 -10.34 -1.92 -4.38
N ASP A 243 -11.06 -2.30 -5.44
CA ASP A 243 -10.93 -1.73 -6.78
C ASP A 243 -11.07 -0.21 -6.79
N ALA A 244 -11.88 0.40 -5.91
CA ALA A 244 -12.02 1.86 -5.86
C ALA A 244 -10.73 2.57 -5.40
N PHE A 245 -9.82 1.87 -4.74
CA PHE A 245 -8.52 2.41 -4.32
C PHE A 245 -7.43 2.20 -5.37
N ALA A 246 -7.61 1.26 -6.30
CA ALA A 246 -6.64 0.92 -7.33
C ALA A 246 -7.05 1.41 -8.74
N ARG A 247 -8.33 1.61 -9.02
CA ARG A 247 -8.88 2.19 -10.26
C ARG A 247 -8.88 3.71 -10.18
N ILE A 248 -7.71 4.31 -10.35
CA ILE A 248 -7.42 5.71 -10.08
C ILE A 248 -6.62 6.34 -11.21
N ASP A 249 -6.51 7.68 -11.20
CA ASP A 249 -5.64 8.40 -12.14
C ASP A 249 -4.16 8.03 -11.91
N VAL A 250 -3.42 7.77 -12.99
CA VAL A 250 -1.99 7.44 -12.95
C VAL A 250 -1.13 8.51 -12.27
N LEU A 251 -1.50 9.80 -12.37
CA LEU A 251 -0.82 10.87 -11.65
C LEU A 251 -1.21 10.89 -10.17
N TYR A 252 -2.41 10.44 -9.81
CA TYR A 252 -2.81 10.28 -8.42
C TYR A 252 -2.08 9.11 -7.75
N ASP A 253 -1.77 8.05 -8.50
CA ASP A 253 -0.88 6.96 -8.03
C ASP A 253 0.56 7.47 -7.85
N LEU A 254 1.11 8.14 -8.87
CA LEU A 254 2.46 8.73 -8.81
C LEU A 254 2.62 9.76 -7.68
N ALA A 255 1.60 10.60 -7.46
CA ALA A 255 1.59 11.61 -6.41
C ALA A 255 1.84 11.01 -5.02
N PHE A 256 1.51 9.74 -4.81
CA PHE A 256 1.75 9.07 -3.54
C PHE A 256 3.25 8.99 -3.22
N LEU A 257 4.04 8.52 -4.18
CA LEU A 257 5.50 8.46 -4.08
C LEU A 257 6.11 9.85 -3.94
N LEU A 258 5.66 10.79 -4.77
CA LEU A 258 6.22 12.16 -4.79
C LEU A 258 5.99 12.87 -3.46
N MET A 259 4.79 12.75 -2.89
CA MET A 259 4.46 13.31 -1.59
C MET A 259 5.30 12.67 -0.48
N ASP A 260 5.49 11.35 -0.48
CA ASP A 260 6.25 10.65 0.56
C ASP A 260 7.75 10.99 0.51
N LEU A 261 8.33 11.12 -0.69
CA LEU A 261 9.70 11.62 -0.89
C LEU A 261 9.86 13.05 -0.37
N ASP A 262 8.92 13.94 -0.71
CA ASP A 262 9.00 15.35 -0.34
C ASP A 262 8.88 15.54 1.19
N LEU A 263 7.93 14.85 1.83
CA LEU A 263 7.81 14.88 3.29
C LEU A 263 9.10 14.44 3.99
N ARG A 264 9.84 13.50 3.40
CA ARG A 264 11.14 13.02 3.92
C ARG A 264 12.33 13.90 3.55
N GLY A 265 12.10 15.08 2.97
CA GLY A 265 13.16 16.02 2.60
C GLY A 265 13.84 15.70 1.27
N HIS A 266 13.30 14.77 0.47
CA HIS A 266 13.86 14.35 -0.81
C HIS A 266 13.17 15.05 -2.01
N ARG A 267 12.76 16.32 -1.88
CA ARG A 267 12.11 17.12 -2.94
C ARG A 267 12.84 17.04 -4.29
N ARG A 268 14.18 17.09 -4.27
CA ARG A 268 14.99 17.00 -5.49
C ARG A 268 14.87 15.63 -6.17
N LEU A 269 14.82 14.55 -5.38
CA LEU A 269 14.59 13.20 -5.91
C LEU A 269 13.17 13.03 -6.44
N ALA A 270 12.15 13.57 -5.73
CA ALA A 270 10.78 13.61 -6.24
C ALA A 270 10.70 14.34 -7.59
N SER A 271 11.44 15.45 -7.74
CA SER A 271 11.52 16.19 -9.01
C SER A 271 12.14 15.35 -10.14
N PHE A 272 13.19 14.56 -9.85
CA PHE A 272 13.74 13.63 -10.84
C PHE A 272 12.74 12.55 -11.25
N VAL A 273 11.99 11.99 -10.29
CA VAL A 273 10.95 11.00 -10.59
C VAL A 273 9.88 11.61 -11.50
N LEU A 274 9.32 12.78 -11.15
CA LEU A 274 8.27 13.43 -11.92
C LEU A 274 8.75 13.76 -13.33
N ASN A 275 9.91 14.41 -13.47
CA ASN A 275 10.44 14.79 -14.79
C ASN A 275 10.68 13.55 -15.64
N ARG A 276 11.31 12.50 -15.08
CA ARG A 276 11.57 11.28 -15.81
C ARG A 276 10.29 10.55 -16.22
N TYR A 277 9.28 10.53 -15.35
CA TYR A 277 7.98 9.96 -15.68
C TYR A 277 7.35 10.68 -16.88
N LEU A 278 7.36 12.02 -16.87
CA LEU A 278 6.79 12.85 -17.95
C LEU A 278 7.59 12.74 -19.26
N ASP A 279 8.93 12.60 -19.20
CA ASP A 279 9.76 12.38 -20.40
C ASP A 279 9.36 11.12 -21.18
N ARG A 280 8.70 10.16 -20.52
CA ARG A 280 8.25 8.90 -21.13
C ARG A 280 6.79 8.93 -21.59
N VAL A 281 6.10 10.03 -21.34
CA VAL A 281 4.70 10.19 -21.70
C VAL A 281 4.58 10.90 -23.06
N PRO A 282 3.75 10.41 -23.99
CA PRO A 282 3.53 11.10 -25.26
C PRO A 282 2.97 12.52 -25.05
N LEU A 283 3.58 13.51 -25.73
CA LEU A 283 3.24 14.93 -25.59
C LEU A 283 1.81 15.28 -26.07
N ASP A 284 1.23 14.45 -26.93
CA ASP A 284 -0.12 14.57 -27.48
C ASP A 284 -1.22 13.99 -26.58
N GLY A 285 -0.85 13.32 -25.48
CA GLY A 285 -1.76 12.57 -24.62
C GLY A 285 -2.51 13.36 -23.53
N GLY A 286 -2.35 14.69 -23.47
CA GLY A 286 -3.00 15.54 -22.46
C GLY A 286 -2.45 15.39 -21.03
N ASP A 287 -1.29 14.76 -20.86
CA ASP A 287 -0.72 14.51 -19.52
C ASP A 287 -0.04 15.73 -18.90
N LEU A 288 0.44 16.67 -19.72
CA LEU A 288 0.98 17.93 -19.23
C LEU A 288 -0.11 18.79 -18.58
N ASP A 289 -1.34 18.77 -19.13
CA ASP A 289 -2.48 19.45 -18.51
C ASP A 289 -2.81 18.84 -17.14
N GLY A 290 -2.59 17.53 -16.99
CA GLY A 290 -2.75 16.80 -15.73
C GLY A 290 -1.88 17.35 -14.59
N LEU A 291 -0.80 18.10 -14.88
CA LEU A 291 0.02 18.73 -13.84
C LEU A 291 -0.76 19.75 -13.01
N ALA A 292 -1.83 20.34 -13.56
CA ALA A 292 -2.73 21.21 -12.80
C ALA A 292 -3.43 20.49 -11.63
N LEU A 293 -3.51 19.15 -11.66
CA LEU A 293 -4.10 18.33 -10.60
C LEU A 293 -3.10 17.99 -9.47
N MET A 294 -1.79 18.16 -9.70
CA MET A 294 -0.78 17.71 -8.75
C MET A 294 -0.90 18.32 -7.35
N PRO A 295 -1.22 19.61 -7.16
CA PRO A 295 -1.45 20.16 -5.82
C PRO A 295 -2.55 19.41 -5.06
N LEU A 296 -3.69 19.15 -5.72
CA LEU A 296 -4.79 18.38 -5.14
C LEU A 296 -4.38 16.92 -4.85
N PHE A 297 -3.71 16.27 -5.79
CA PHE A 297 -3.29 14.86 -5.65
C PHE A 297 -2.27 14.65 -4.53
N LEU A 298 -1.26 15.53 -4.42
CA LEU A 298 -0.27 15.49 -3.35
C LEU A 298 -0.93 15.71 -1.99
N SER A 299 -1.80 16.73 -1.87
CA SER A 299 -2.56 17.02 -0.65
C SER A 299 -3.41 15.82 -0.22
N MET A 300 -4.17 15.24 -1.15
CA MET A 300 -5.02 14.08 -0.87
C MET A 300 -4.24 12.84 -0.46
N ARG A 301 -3.07 12.56 -1.05
CA ARG A 301 -2.23 11.42 -0.64
C ARG A 301 -1.61 11.64 0.74
N ALA A 302 -1.25 12.88 1.07
CA ALA A 302 -0.85 13.24 2.43
C ALA A 302 -2.01 13.02 3.42
N ALA A 303 -3.23 13.44 3.06
CA ALA A 303 -4.42 13.21 3.87
C ALA A 303 -4.67 11.72 4.13
N VAL A 304 -4.54 10.87 3.09
CA VAL A 304 -4.67 9.41 3.23
C VAL A 304 -3.67 8.85 4.23
N ARG A 305 -2.38 9.22 4.12
CA ARG A 305 -1.35 8.77 5.09
C ARG A 305 -1.60 9.26 6.50
N ALA A 306 -2.15 10.47 6.64
CA ALA A 306 -2.48 11.03 7.95
C ALA A 306 -3.55 10.18 8.66
N HIS A 307 -4.71 9.96 8.04
CA HIS A 307 -5.77 9.23 8.72
C HIS A 307 -5.45 7.73 8.88
N VAL A 308 -4.78 7.09 7.91
CA VAL A 308 -4.31 5.69 8.05
C VAL A 308 -3.29 5.57 9.19
N GLY A 309 -2.33 6.49 9.26
CA GLY A 309 -1.36 6.55 10.34
C GLY A 309 -2.01 6.74 11.71
N ALA A 310 -3.04 7.56 11.80
CA ALA A 310 -3.82 7.78 13.02
C ALA A 310 -4.57 6.51 13.46
N SER A 311 -5.24 5.82 12.53
CA SER A 311 -5.93 4.56 12.82
C SER A 311 -4.97 3.48 13.31
N GLN A 312 -3.78 3.37 12.69
CA GLN A 312 -2.75 2.43 13.11
C GLN A 312 -2.16 2.80 14.47
N ALA A 313 -1.94 4.09 14.74
CA ALA A 313 -1.48 4.56 16.05
C ALA A 313 -2.45 4.17 17.17
N ALA A 314 -3.76 4.30 16.93
CA ALA A 314 -4.80 3.93 17.90
C ALA A 314 -4.89 2.42 18.17
N ALA A 315 -4.47 1.58 17.23
CA ALA A 315 -4.49 0.12 17.36
C ALA A 315 -3.26 -0.46 18.08
N LEU A 316 -2.22 0.35 18.32
CA LEU A 316 -0.98 -0.09 18.96
C LEU A 316 -1.11 -0.12 20.48
N ALA A 317 -0.67 -1.24 21.09
CA ALA A 317 -0.59 -1.39 22.54
C ALA A 317 0.60 -0.64 23.15
N ASP A 318 1.72 -0.52 22.42
CA ASP A 318 2.88 0.24 22.86
C ASP A 318 2.61 1.75 22.74
N ALA A 319 2.56 2.42 23.88
CA ALA A 319 2.29 3.85 23.97
C ALA A 319 3.37 4.74 23.34
N ALA A 320 4.65 4.33 23.35
CA ALA A 320 5.73 5.08 22.73
C ALA A 320 5.66 4.97 21.20
N GLU A 321 5.43 3.75 20.70
CA GLU A 321 5.21 3.50 19.27
C GLU A 321 3.97 4.24 18.75
N SER A 322 2.86 4.16 19.50
CA SER A 322 1.61 4.84 19.20
C SER A 322 1.82 6.35 19.08
N ARG A 323 2.52 6.99 20.05
CA ARG A 323 2.84 8.43 19.99
C ARG A 323 3.70 8.78 18.78
N ARG A 324 4.71 7.97 18.45
CA ARG A 324 5.58 8.23 17.28
C ARG A 324 4.77 8.18 15.98
N ARG A 325 3.91 7.18 15.83
CA ARG A 325 3.07 7.02 14.63
C ARG A 325 2.01 8.12 14.52
N ALA A 326 1.42 8.53 15.65
CA ALA A 326 0.51 9.67 15.73
C ALA A 326 1.21 11.00 15.37
N GLY A 327 2.45 11.21 15.81
CA GLY A 327 3.26 12.37 15.41
C GLY A 327 3.48 12.42 13.89
N ARG A 328 3.86 11.29 13.29
CA ARG A 328 4.03 11.18 11.83
C ARG A 328 2.71 11.42 11.07
N ALA A 329 1.58 10.93 11.60
CA ALA A 329 0.26 11.19 11.03
C ALA A 329 -0.08 12.69 11.01
N ARG A 330 0.29 13.45 12.05
CA ARG A 330 0.13 14.91 12.07
C ARG A 330 1.02 15.60 11.03
N GLU A 331 2.25 15.15 10.83
CA GLU A 331 3.13 15.71 9.80
C GLU A 331 2.52 15.56 8.39
N TYR A 332 1.95 14.39 8.08
CA TYR A 332 1.22 14.20 6.83
C TYR A 332 -0.02 15.10 6.74
N PHE A 333 -0.76 15.28 7.84
CA PHE A 333 -1.94 16.16 7.86
C PHE A 333 -1.57 17.62 7.58
N PHE A 334 -0.49 18.12 8.21
CA PHE A 334 0.01 19.46 7.92
C PHE A 334 0.51 19.61 6.49
N ARG A 335 1.06 18.56 5.87
CA ARG A 335 1.39 18.58 4.44
C ARG A 335 0.14 18.59 3.55
N ALA A 336 -0.95 17.98 3.98
CA ALA A 336 -2.20 18.01 3.23
C ALA A 336 -2.81 19.43 3.16
N LEU A 337 -2.55 20.27 4.16
CA LEU A 337 -3.04 21.65 4.25
C LEU A 337 -2.24 22.66 3.40
N GLN A 338 -1.04 22.30 2.94
CA GLN A 338 -0.15 23.17 2.16
C GLN A 338 -0.45 23.07 0.66
#